data_AF-B1YGE3-F1
#
_entry.id   AF-B1YGE3-F1
#
_cell.length_a   1.000
_cell.length_b   1.000
_cell.length_c   1.000
_cell.angle_alpha   90.00
_cell.angle_beta   90.00
_cell.angle_gamma   90.00
#
_symmetry.space_group_name_H-M   'P 1'
#
loop_
_entity.id
_entity.type
_entity.pdbx_description
1 polymer ?
#
loop_
_entity_poly.entity_id
_entity_poly.type
_entity_poly.pdbx_seq_one_letter_code
_entity_poly.pdbx_strand_id
1 'polypeptide(L)'
;MSMKNTISTALLSLTLLVPLSPDAIAETNGPTTEQKNEWYQQYEIVIESVNQSHQDGELELAPIYAFRDEDWRPVEEFRKIAEKRSTFRIALTSNEKQAVKEESASDINVRPDITTAYSQSAGRHLCSDTVSVTSESRTKGKWIQKGYTATRIDANQTYEISLGGYYTKDGIVTGHIPTIEFHCGRNGEIS
;
A
#
# COMPACT_ATOMS: atom_id res chain seq x y z
N MET A 1 25.17 68.35 67.52
CA MET A 1 25.74 68.58 66.18
C MET A 1 26.92 67.65 66.03
N SER A 2 26.78 66.58 65.24
CA SER A 2 27.75 65.48 65.16
C SER A 2 28.27 65.28 63.73
N MET A 3 29.61 65.26 63.66
CA MET A 3 30.56 64.58 62.76
C MET A 3 30.38 64.42 61.25
N LYS A 4 31.55 64.53 60.60
CA LYS A 4 31.89 64.45 59.18
C LYS A 4 32.35 63.03 58.77
N ASN A 5 32.20 62.77 57.46
CA ASN A 5 32.99 61.92 56.54
C ASN A 5 33.03 60.39 56.72
N THR A 6 32.87 59.64 55.60
CA THR A 6 33.92 58.84 54.91
C THR A 6 33.34 58.14 53.66
N ILE A 7 34.13 58.07 52.58
CA ILE A 7 33.90 57.32 51.31
C ILE A 7 34.56 55.94 51.41
N SER A 8 33.91 54.84 50.98
CA SER A 8 34.56 53.71 50.27
C SER A 8 33.58 52.59 49.82
N THR A 9 33.51 52.42 48.49
CA THR A 9 33.52 51.18 47.67
C THR A 9 33.15 49.80 48.25
N ALA A 10 32.23 49.06 47.58
CA ALA A 10 32.46 47.69 47.06
C ALA A 10 31.28 47.09 46.23
N LEU A 11 31.63 46.67 45.01
CA LEU A 11 31.24 45.49 44.19
C LEU A 11 29.80 45.14 43.73
N LEU A 12 29.70 45.09 42.39
CA LEU A 12 29.01 44.16 41.47
C LEU A 12 27.96 43.17 42.01
N SER A 13 26.78 43.17 41.37
CA SER A 13 26.26 41.93 40.77
C SER A 13 25.43 42.23 39.51
N LEU A 14 25.87 41.64 38.40
CA LEU A 14 25.29 41.64 37.08
C LEU A 14 24.17 40.59 37.07
N THR A 15 22.90 40.98 36.99
CA THR A 15 21.81 40.05 36.67
C THR A 15 21.45 40.21 35.20
N LEU A 16 21.93 39.27 34.38
CA LEU A 16 21.43 39.06 33.04
C LEU A 16 19.94 38.70 33.13
N LEU A 17 19.08 39.52 32.49
CA LEU A 17 17.77 39.04 32.07
C LEU A 17 18.02 37.89 31.07
N VAL A 18 17.67 36.68 31.47
CA VAL A 18 17.50 35.56 30.54
C VAL A 18 16.20 35.85 29.78
N PRO A 19 16.23 36.12 28.46
CA PRO A 19 15.01 36.01 27.68
C PRO A 19 14.58 34.54 27.73
N LEU A 20 13.33 34.31 28.15
CA LEU A 20 12.64 33.03 27.99
C LEU A 20 12.83 32.59 26.53
N SER A 21 13.58 31.52 26.34
CA SER A 21 13.71 30.85 25.05
C SER A 21 12.31 30.52 24.54
N PRO A 22 11.96 30.82 23.28
CA PRO A 22 10.82 30.16 22.67
C PRO A 22 11.08 28.66 22.72
N ASP A 23 10.10 27.90 23.18
CA ASP A 23 10.14 26.44 23.11
C ASP A 23 10.62 26.06 21.71
N ALA A 24 11.78 25.41 21.65
CA ALA A 24 12.31 24.87 20.42
C ALA A 24 11.32 23.77 20.00
N ILE A 25 10.35 24.14 19.17
CA ILE A 25 9.51 23.20 18.46
C ILE A 25 10.49 22.37 17.64
N ALA A 26 10.66 21.11 18.02
CA ALA A 26 11.48 20.18 17.27
C ALA A 26 11.05 20.26 15.81
N GLU A 27 11.95 20.71 14.94
CA GLU A 27 11.72 20.80 13.50
C GLU A 27 11.57 19.36 12.99
N THR A 28 10.33 18.87 12.97
CA THR A 28 10.02 17.62 12.31
C THR A 28 10.25 17.88 10.82
N ASN A 29 11.17 17.14 10.19
CA ASN A 29 11.49 17.23 8.75
C ASN A 29 10.31 16.86 7.81
N GLY A 30 9.07 16.94 8.27
CA GLY A 30 7.85 16.59 7.54
C GLY A 30 6.83 17.75 7.56
N PRO A 31 5.77 17.66 6.73
CA PRO A 31 4.79 18.71 6.58
C PRO A 31 3.98 18.93 7.87
N THR A 32 3.60 20.18 8.11
CA THR A 32 2.69 20.54 9.21
C THR A 32 1.30 19.96 8.99
N THR A 33 0.45 19.94 10.03
CA THR A 33 -0.94 19.47 9.90
C THR A 33 -1.73 20.30 8.88
N GLU A 34 -1.56 21.61 8.88
CA GLU A 34 -2.22 22.51 7.92
C GLU A 34 -1.78 22.19 6.50
N GLN A 35 -0.48 22.03 6.28
CA GLN A 35 0.07 21.64 4.98
C GLN A 35 -0.40 20.25 4.53
N LYS A 36 -0.51 19.27 5.44
CA LYS A 36 -1.06 17.94 5.13
C LYS A 36 -2.51 18.03 4.65
N ASN A 37 -3.34 18.87 5.29
CA ASN A 37 -4.73 19.07 4.87
C ASN A 37 -4.83 19.74 3.49
N GLU A 38 -4.02 20.76 3.23
CA GLU A 38 -3.95 21.42 1.92
C GLU A 38 -3.48 20.44 0.83
N TRP A 39 -2.43 19.66 1.11
CA TRP A 39 -1.94 18.64 0.17
C TRP A 39 -2.97 17.56 -0.10
N TYR A 40 -3.71 17.12 0.91
CA TYR A 40 -4.75 16.11 0.73
C TYR A 40 -5.83 16.58 -0.26
N GLN A 41 -6.30 17.83 -0.15
CA GLN A 41 -7.25 18.42 -1.11
C GLN A 41 -6.66 18.48 -2.52
N GLN A 42 -5.38 18.81 -2.64
CA GLN A 42 -4.70 18.81 -3.94
C GLN A 42 -4.53 17.39 -4.50
N TYR A 43 -4.32 16.39 -3.65
CA TYR A 43 -4.26 14.99 -4.09
C TYR A 43 -5.60 14.50 -4.63
N GLU A 44 -6.72 14.90 -4.02
CA GLU A 44 -8.07 14.58 -4.55
C GLU A 44 -8.23 15.09 -5.99
N ILE A 45 -7.83 16.34 -6.26
CA ILE A 45 -7.85 16.94 -7.60
C ILE A 45 -6.92 16.19 -8.56
N VAL A 46 -5.74 15.76 -8.10
CA VAL A 46 -4.81 14.96 -8.89
C VAL A 46 -5.44 13.62 -9.28
N ILE A 47 -6.04 12.90 -8.33
CA ILE A 47 -6.68 11.61 -8.57
C ILE A 47 -7.82 11.76 -9.58
N GLU A 48 -8.69 12.77 -9.42
CA GLU A 48 -9.77 13.04 -10.36
C GLU A 48 -9.23 13.29 -11.79
N SER A 49 -8.20 14.14 -11.91
CA SER A 49 -7.57 14.45 -13.20
C SER A 49 -6.93 13.22 -13.87
N VAL A 50 -6.30 12.34 -13.10
CA VAL A 50 -5.71 11.11 -13.62
C VAL A 50 -6.79 10.13 -14.09
N ASN A 51 -7.86 9.93 -13.30
CA ASN A 51 -8.98 9.07 -13.66
C ASN A 51 -9.70 9.54 -14.94
N GLN A 52 -9.88 10.87 -15.10
CA GLN A 52 -10.45 11.44 -16.33
C GLN A 52 -9.61 11.14 -17.58
N SER A 53 -8.30 10.95 -17.41
CA SER A 53 -7.36 10.69 -18.50
C SER A 53 -7.14 9.20 -18.78
N HIS A 54 -7.56 8.30 -17.88
CA HIS A 54 -7.32 6.86 -17.96
C HIS A 54 -8.61 6.07 -17.64
N GLN A 55 -9.27 5.56 -18.68
CA GLN A 55 -10.56 4.85 -18.53
C GLN A 55 -10.47 3.55 -17.71
N ASP A 56 -9.28 2.94 -17.62
CA ASP A 56 -9.09 1.63 -17.00
C ASP A 56 -8.61 1.71 -15.53
N GLY A 57 -8.24 2.90 -15.06
CA GLY A 57 -7.72 3.13 -13.71
C GLY A 57 -8.72 3.91 -12.88
N GLU A 58 -9.49 3.22 -12.04
CA GLU A 58 -10.26 3.88 -10.97
C GLU A 58 -9.36 3.99 -9.74
N LEU A 59 -8.58 5.08 -9.67
CA LEU A 59 -7.81 5.40 -8.48
C LEU A 59 -8.72 6.07 -7.45
N GLU A 60 -8.52 5.71 -6.20
CA GLU A 60 -9.12 6.38 -5.05
C GLU A 60 -8.02 6.86 -4.10
N LEU A 61 -8.30 7.93 -3.38
CA LEU A 61 -7.44 8.38 -2.30
C LEU A 61 -7.82 7.62 -1.02
N ALA A 62 -6.83 7.10 -0.31
CA ALA A 62 -7.08 6.55 1.01
C ALA A 62 -7.64 7.65 1.94
N PRO A 63 -8.45 7.31 2.96
CA PRO A 63 -8.86 8.29 3.95
C PRO A 63 -7.65 8.95 4.61
N ILE A 64 -7.72 10.25 4.89
CA ILE A 64 -6.57 11.01 5.43
C ILE A 64 -5.95 10.40 6.70
N TYR A 65 -6.76 9.77 7.56
CA TYR A 65 -6.27 9.10 8.78
C TYR A 65 -5.48 7.81 8.50
N ALA A 66 -5.56 7.27 7.28
CA ALA A 66 -4.83 6.09 6.86
C ALA A 66 -3.49 6.44 6.17
N PHE A 67 -3.22 7.73 5.94
CA PHE A 67 -1.93 8.18 5.40
C PHE A 67 -0.82 7.97 6.42
N ARG A 68 0.25 7.34 5.98
CA ARG A 68 1.50 7.22 6.71
C ARG A 68 2.35 8.47 6.48
N ASP A 69 3.31 8.74 7.36
CA ASP A 69 4.19 9.90 7.19
C ASP A 69 4.95 9.90 5.84
N GLU A 70 5.28 8.72 5.32
CA GLU A 70 5.94 8.49 4.03
C GLU A 70 5.06 8.70 2.79
N ASP A 71 3.73 8.71 2.96
CA ASP A 71 2.76 8.97 1.89
C ASP A 71 2.64 10.46 1.59
N TRP A 72 3.03 11.33 2.53
CA TRP A 72 3.01 12.78 2.35
C TRP A 72 4.20 13.23 1.50
N ARG A 73 3.90 13.56 0.24
CA ARG A 73 4.86 13.99 -0.79
C ARG A 73 4.47 15.36 -1.37
N PRO A 74 5.40 16.15 -1.91
CA PRO A 74 5.01 17.30 -2.73
C PRO A 74 3.98 16.90 -3.80
N VAL A 75 2.98 17.76 -4.04
CA VAL A 75 1.84 17.47 -4.93
C VAL A 75 2.29 16.99 -6.31
N GLU A 76 3.36 17.56 -6.85
CA GLU A 76 3.90 17.17 -8.15
C GLU A 76 4.56 15.78 -8.15
N GLU A 77 5.15 15.35 -7.03
CA GLU A 77 5.63 13.97 -6.89
C GLU A 77 4.45 12.99 -6.78
N PHE A 78 3.42 13.35 -6.02
CA PHE A 78 2.21 12.56 -5.90
C PHE A 78 1.52 12.36 -7.26
N ARG A 79 1.46 13.41 -8.10
CA ARG A 79 0.94 13.32 -9.47
C ARG A 79 1.64 12.24 -10.31
N LYS A 80 2.96 12.22 -10.31
CA LYS A 80 3.74 11.21 -11.04
C LYS A 80 3.48 9.80 -10.53
N ILE A 81 3.29 9.65 -9.21
CA ILE A 81 2.93 8.36 -8.60
C ILE A 81 1.53 7.94 -9.03
N ALA A 82 0.55 8.83 -8.99
CA ALA A 82 -0.82 8.57 -9.42
C ALA A 82 -0.90 8.17 -10.90
N GLU A 83 -0.21 8.90 -11.79
CA GLU A 83 -0.11 8.56 -13.21
C GLU A 83 0.45 7.14 -13.41
N LYS A 84 1.55 6.79 -12.73
CA LYS A 84 2.10 5.43 -12.79
C LYS A 84 1.15 4.38 -12.23
N ARG A 85 0.36 4.71 -11.20
CA ARG A 85 -0.61 3.81 -10.57
C ARG A 85 -1.84 3.55 -11.45
N SER A 86 -2.17 4.47 -12.37
CA SER A 86 -3.30 4.29 -13.29
C SER A 86 -3.16 3.11 -14.24
N THR A 87 -1.92 2.78 -14.63
CA THR A 87 -1.61 1.65 -15.53
C THR A 87 -0.99 0.46 -14.79
N PHE A 88 -0.92 0.53 -13.46
CA PHE A 88 -0.25 -0.48 -12.65
C PHE A 88 -1.05 -1.80 -12.64
N ARG A 89 -0.35 -2.93 -12.74
CA ARG A 89 -0.94 -4.27 -12.68
C ARG A 89 -0.41 -5.06 -11.50
N ILE A 90 -1.22 -5.99 -11.01
CA ILE A 90 -0.82 -6.95 -9.98
C ILE A 90 -0.37 -8.25 -10.63
N ALA A 91 0.77 -8.76 -10.17
CA ALA A 91 1.24 -10.10 -10.49
C ALA A 91 0.87 -11.04 -9.35
N LEU A 92 0.36 -12.21 -9.73
CA LEU A 92 0.05 -13.27 -8.80
C LEU A 92 1.19 -14.27 -8.75
N THR A 93 1.51 -14.70 -7.54
CA THR A 93 2.56 -15.69 -7.24
C THR A 93 1.94 -16.79 -6.39
N SER A 94 2.44 -18.01 -6.43
CA SER A 94 2.03 -19.06 -5.49
C SER A 94 3.23 -19.89 -5.06
N ASN A 95 3.10 -20.66 -3.99
CA ASN A 95 4.14 -21.62 -3.65
C ASN A 95 4.11 -22.85 -4.60
N GLU A 96 2.94 -23.15 -5.17
CA GLU A 96 2.74 -24.23 -6.16
C GLU A 96 3.20 -23.82 -7.57
N LYS A 97 3.34 -22.51 -7.84
CA LYS A 97 3.78 -21.93 -9.12
C LYS A 97 4.77 -20.79 -8.91
N GLN A 98 5.98 -20.89 -9.47
CA GLN A 98 6.86 -19.72 -9.59
C GLN A 98 6.22 -18.68 -10.52
N ALA A 99 6.20 -17.43 -10.08
CA ALA A 99 5.58 -16.33 -10.80
C ALA A 99 6.28 -16.03 -12.13
N VAL A 100 5.49 -15.72 -13.17
CA VAL A 100 6.00 -14.97 -14.32
C VAL A 100 6.20 -13.53 -13.83
N LYS A 101 7.46 -13.15 -13.59
CA LYS A 101 7.80 -11.78 -13.19
C LYS A 101 7.50 -10.82 -14.35
N GLU A 102 6.44 -10.03 -14.22
CA GLU A 102 6.36 -8.75 -14.94
C GLU A 102 7.11 -7.68 -14.13
N GLU A 103 8.03 -6.96 -14.77
CA GLU A 103 8.96 -6.00 -14.15
C GLU A 103 8.30 -4.78 -13.46
N SER A 104 6.97 -4.67 -13.48
CA SER A 104 6.24 -3.53 -12.90
C SER A 104 5.16 -3.91 -11.89
N ALA A 105 5.05 -5.19 -11.53
CA ALA A 105 3.96 -5.68 -10.70
C ALA A 105 4.29 -5.73 -9.20
N SER A 106 3.28 -5.50 -8.35
CA SER A 106 3.38 -5.92 -6.94
C SER A 106 2.96 -7.36 -6.82
N ASP A 107 3.78 -8.13 -6.12
CA ASP A 107 3.55 -9.56 -5.93
C ASP A 107 2.49 -9.79 -4.84
N ILE A 108 1.34 -10.29 -5.26
CA ILE A 108 0.35 -10.88 -4.35
C ILE A 108 0.58 -12.39 -4.33
N ASN A 109 0.77 -12.94 -3.14
CA ASN A 109 0.85 -14.37 -2.94
C ASN A 109 -0.56 -14.96 -2.90
N VAL A 110 -0.78 -16.01 -3.68
CA VAL A 110 -2.01 -16.78 -3.75
C VAL A 110 -1.78 -18.12 -3.09
N ARG A 111 -2.65 -18.44 -2.14
CA ARG A 111 -2.67 -19.69 -1.39
C ARG A 111 -4.00 -20.39 -1.72
N PRO A 112 -4.03 -21.17 -2.81
CA PRO A 112 -5.19 -21.98 -3.12
C PRO A 112 -5.18 -23.24 -2.23
N ASP A 113 -6.37 -23.70 -1.87
CA ASP A 113 -6.62 -25.02 -1.31
C ASP A 113 -7.40 -25.80 -2.37
N ILE A 114 -6.65 -26.47 -3.24
CA ILE A 114 -7.18 -27.28 -4.34
C ILE A 114 -7.00 -28.74 -3.98
N THR A 115 -8.07 -29.50 -4.13
CA THR A 115 -8.02 -30.96 -4.08
C THR A 115 -8.28 -31.53 -5.46
N THR A 116 -7.89 -32.79 -5.66
CA THR A 116 -8.19 -33.53 -6.88
C THR A 116 -8.98 -34.80 -6.57
N ALA A 117 -9.75 -35.26 -7.56
CA ALA A 117 -10.51 -36.49 -7.49
C ALA A 117 -10.21 -37.38 -8.69
N TYR A 118 -10.03 -38.69 -8.46
CA TYR A 118 -9.81 -39.65 -9.54
C TYR A 118 -11.07 -39.86 -10.37
N SER A 119 -10.97 -39.63 -11.68
CA SER A 119 -12.02 -39.91 -12.64
C SER A 119 -11.72 -41.20 -13.39
N GLN A 120 -12.57 -42.21 -13.19
CA GLN A 120 -12.46 -43.50 -13.89
C GLN A 120 -12.63 -43.33 -15.41
N SER A 121 -13.54 -42.45 -15.84
CA SER A 121 -13.78 -42.20 -17.27
C SER A 121 -12.62 -41.48 -17.95
N ALA A 122 -11.88 -40.64 -17.22
CA ALA A 122 -10.71 -39.94 -17.73
C ALA A 122 -9.39 -40.69 -17.47
N GLY A 123 -9.41 -41.72 -16.62
CA GLY A 123 -8.21 -42.47 -16.22
C GLY A 123 -7.13 -41.61 -15.55
N ARG A 124 -7.53 -40.52 -14.86
CA ARG A 124 -6.65 -39.55 -14.19
C ARG A 124 -7.35 -38.82 -13.04
N HIS A 125 -6.58 -38.17 -12.17
CA HIS A 125 -7.09 -37.14 -11.27
C HIS A 125 -7.53 -35.89 -12.04
N LEU A 126 -8.63 -35.27 -11.63
CA LEU A 126 -9.14 -33.99 -12.12
C LEU A 126 -9.28 -33.03 -10.94
N CYS A 127 -9.34 -31.72 -11.21
CA CYS A 127 -9.65 -30.74 -10.18
C CYS A 127 -11.02 -31.04 -9.55
N SER A 128 -11.06 -31.10 -8.22
CA SER A 128 -12.31 -31.31 -7.46
C SER A 128 -13.28 -30.15 -7.66
N ASP A 129 -14.54 -30.34 -7.26
CA ASP A 129 -15.61 -29.37 -7.48
C ASP A 129 -15.47 -28.06 -6.69
N THR A 130 -14.77 -28.10 -5.56
CA THR A 130 -14.62 -26.99 -4.62
C THR A 130 -13.16 -26.59 -4.48
N VAL A 131 -12.94 -25.29 -4.40
CA VAL A 131 -11.64 -24.68 -4.09
C VAL A 131 -11.86 -23.53 -3.12
N SER A 132 -10.91 -23.32 -2.22
CA SER A 132 -10.84 -22.09 -1.44
C SER A 132 -9.56 -21.34 -1.78
N VAL A 133 -9.61 -20.00 -1.76
CA VAL A 133 -8.46 -19.18 -2.13
C VAL A 133 -8.29 -18.04 -1.15
N THR A 134 -7.09 -17.92 -0.63
CA THR A 134 -6.66 -16.76 0.16
C THR A 134 -5.45 -16.10 -0.49
N SER A 135 -5.22 -14.83 -0.19
CA SER A 135 -4.12 -14.09 -0.76
C SER A 135 -3.63 -12.98 0.17
N GLU A 136 -2.36 -12.61 0.00
CA GLU A 136 -1.68 -11.59 0.80
C GLU A 136 -0.62 -10.85 -0.01
N SER A 137 -0.34 -9.59 0.34
CA SER A 137 0.74 -8.83 -0.30
C SER A 137 2.11 -9.35 0.17
N ARG A 138 3.04 -9.55 -0.77
CA ARG A 138 4.47 -9.77 -0.46
C ARG A 138 5.29 -8.46 -0.49
N THR A 139 4.64 -7.34 -0.79
CA THR A 139 5.29 -6.03 -0.98
C THR A 139 4.98 -5.06 0.16
N LYS A 140 5.56 -3.85 0.11
CA LYS A 140 5.27 -2.79 1.09
C LYS A 140 3.84 -2.27 1.05
N GLY A 141 3.12 -2.43 -0.06
CA GLY A 141 1.71 -2.01 -0.14
C GLY A 141 0.77 -3.04 0.49
N LYS A 142 -0.41 -2.57 0.89
CA LYS A 142 -1.44 -3.36 1.56
C LYS A 142 -2.40 -3.94 0.53
N TRP A 143 -2.62 -5.25 0.58
CA TRP A 143 -3.64 -5.95 -0.21
C TRP A 143 -4.81 -6.35 0.69
N ILE A 144 -6.03 -6.11 0.21
CA ILE A 144 -7.26 -6.60 0.83
C ILE A 144 -8.04 -7.38 -0.22
N GLN A 145 -7.99 -8.71 -0.12
CA GLN A 145 -8.86 -9.58 -0.92
C GLN A 145 -10.33 -9.30 -0.57
N LYS A 146 -11.17 -9.15 -1.59
CA LYS A 146 -12.62 -8.99 -1.46
C LYS A 146 -13.38 -10.22 -1.92
N GLY A 147 -12.81 -10.98 -2.85
CA GLY A 147 -13.39 -12.22 -3.32
C GLY A 147 -12.51 -12.88 -4.38
N TYR A 148 -13.01 -13.98 -4.92
CA TYR A 148 -12.42 -14.64 -6.08
C TYR A 148 -13.50 -15.36 -6.87
N THR A 149 -13.23 -15.59 -8.15
CA THR A 149 -13.93 -16.59 -8.96
C THR A 149 -12.97 -17.72 -9.25
N ALA A 150 -13.49 -18.95 -9.36
CA ALA A 150 -12.71 -20.11 -9.74
C ALA A 150 -13.50 -20.92 -10.76
N THR A 151 -12.94 -21.05 -11.96
CA THR A 151 -13.55 -21.76 -13.07
C THR A 151 -12.69 -22.95 -13.42
N ARG A 152 -13.29 -24.13 -13.56
CA ARG A 152 -12.59 -25.29 -14.11
C ARG A 152 -12.63 -25.24 -15.63
N ILE A 153 -11.45 -25.30 -16.25
CA ILE A 153 -11.26 -25.31 -17.70
C ILE A 153 -10.54 -26.62 -18.10
N ASP A 154 -10.28 -26.79 -19.40
CA ASP A 154 -9.55 -27.94 -19.96
C ASP A 154 -10.10 -29.31 -19.55
N ALA A 155 -11.43 -29.45 -19.57
CA ALA A 155 -12.12 -30.65 -19.10
C ALA A 155 -11.83 -30.98 -17.61
N ASN A 156 -11.85 -29.95 -16.76
CA ASN A 156 -11.58 -30.02 -15.32
C ASN A 156 -10.14 -30.37 -14.95
N GLN A 157 -9.18 -30.07 -15.84
CA GLN A 157 -7.75 -30.31 -15.58
C GLN A 157 -7.05 -29.06 -15.06
N THR A 158 -7.67 -27.90 -15.17
CA THR A 158 -7.07 -26.63 -14.75
C THR A 158 -8.12 -25.80 -14.02
N TYR A 159 -7.73 -25.13 -12.94
CA TYR A 159 -8.48 -24.05 -12.32
C TYR A 159 -7.95 -22.72 -12.85
N GLU A 160 -8.80 -21.89 -13.45
CA GLU A 160 -8.56 -20.46 -13.65
C GLU A 160 -9.17 -19.69 -12.48
N ILE A 161 -8.34 -18.94 -11.75
CA ILE A 161 -8.73 -18.21 -10.54
C ILE A 161 -8.52 -16.72 -10.76
N SER A 162 -9.58 -15.94 -10.69
CA SER A 162 -9.51 -14.47 -10.70
C SER A 162 -9.70 -13.92 -9.30
N LEU A 163 -8.78 -13.08 -8.83
CA LEU A 163 -8.77 -12.54 -7.46
C LEU A 163 -9.20 -11.08 -7.45
N GLY A 164 -10.37 -10.79 -6.88
CA GLY A 164 -10.85 -9.42 -6.69
C GLY A 164 -10.34 -8.82 -5.38
N GLY A 165 -9.77 -7.63 -5.42
CA GLY A 165 -9.35 -6.93 -4.21
C GLY A 165 -8.85 -5.51 -4.44
N TYR A 166 -8.47 -4.86 -3.34
CA TYR A 166 -7.91 -3.51 -3.35
C TYR A 166 -6.45 -3.53 -2.90
N TYR A 167 -5.63 -2.75 -3.61
CA TYR A 167 -4.23 -2.52 -3.26
C TYR A 167 -4.02 -1.06 -2.88
N THR A 168 -3.53 -0.82 -1.67
CA THR A 168 -3.23 0.52 -1.14
C THR A 168 -1.72 0.71 -1.00
N LYS A 169 -1.21 1.79 -1.59
CA LYS A 169 0.19 2.19 -1.46
C LYS A 169 0.34 3.68 -1.82
N ASP A 170 1.23 4.39 -1.14
CA ASP A 170 1.52 5.80 -1.40
C ASP A 170 0.25 6.68 -1.26
N GLY A 171 -0.61 6.35 -0.29
CA GLY A 171 -1.91 7.00 -0.10
C GLY A 171 -2.99 6.68 -1.15
N ILE A 172 -2.69 5.85 -2.16
CA ILE A 172 -3.57 5.56 -3.30
C ILE A 172 -4.11 4.13 -3.21
N VAL A 173 -5.43 3.99 -3.32
CA VAL A 173 -6.15 2.73 -3.43
C VAL A 173 -6.48 2.47 -4.90
N THR A 174 -6.27 1.23 -5.38
CA THR A 174 -6.76 0.79 -6.70
C THR A 174 -7.38 -0.60 -6.61
N GLY A 175 -8.45 -0.81 -7.36
CA GLY A 175 -9.10 -2.12 -7.53
C GLY A 175 -8.40 -2.97 -8.59
N HIS A 176 -8.33 -4.28 -8.36
CA HIS A 176 -7.68 -5.23 -9.27
C HIS A 176 -8.44 -6.55 -9.33
N ILE A 177 -8.43 -7.19 -10.51
CA ILE A 177 -8.95 -8.55 -10.75
C ILE A 177 -7.94 -9.39 -11.56
N PRO A 178 -6.71 -9.62 -11.06
CA PRO A 178 -5.73 -10.47 -11.74
C PRO A 178 -6.16 -11.94 -11.73
N THR A 179 -5.64 -12.70 -12.70
CA THR A 179 -5.96 -14.11 -12.89
C THR A 179 -4.70 -14.97 -12.78
N ILE A 180 -4.83 -16.16 -12.20
CA ILE A 180 -3.80 -17.19 -12.11
C ILE A 180 -4.44 -18.56 -12.36
N GLU A 181 -3.73 -19.43 -13.07
CA GLU A 181 -4.19 -20.80 -13.30
C GLU A 181 -3.47 -21.79 -12.38
N PHE A 182 -4.08 -22.93 -12.08
CA PHE A 182 -3.47 -24.09 -11.42
C PHE A 182 -3.84 -25.37 -12.14
N HIS A 183 -2.85 -26.17 -12.53
CA HIS A 183 -3.06 -27.43 -13.21
C HIS A 183 -3.21 -28.58 -12.19
N CYS A 184 -4.26 -29.37 -12.36
CA CYS A 184 -4.47 -30.63 -11.64
C CYS A 184 -3.91 -31.78 -12.47
N GLY A 185 -2.71 -32.19 -12.07
CA GLY A 185 -1.94 -33.22 -12.74
C GLY A 185 -2.56 -34.61 -12.60
N ARG A 186 -1.97 -35.56 -13.33
CA ARG A 186 -2.60 -36.88 -13.57
C ARG A 186 -2.70 -37.71 -12.29
N ASN A 187 -1.77 -37.54 -11.35
CA ASN A 187 -1.67 -38.30 -10.11
C ASN A 187 -2.10 -37.48 -8.88
N GLY A 188 -2.71 -36.31 -9.12
CA GLY A 188 -3.25 -35.44 -8.07
C GLY A 188 -2.32 -34.31 -7.64
N GLU A 189 -1.16 -34.17 -8.26
CA GLU A 189 -0.27 -33.01 -8.10
C GLU A 189 -0.94 -31.70 -8.55
N ILE A 190 -0.64 -30.60 -7.85
CA ILE A 190 -1.07 -29.25 -8.22
C ILE A 190 0.16 -28.48 -8.68
N SER A 191 0.06 -27.77 -9.79
CA SER A 191 1.16 -26.98 -10.34
C SER A 191 0.69 -25.79 -11.16
#